data_AF-A0A417GTR5-F1
#
_entry.id   AF-A0A417GTR5-F1
#
_cell.length_a   1.000
_cell.length_b   1.000
_cell.length_c   1.000
_cell.angle_alpha   90.00
_cell.angle_beta   90.00
_cell.angle_gamma   90.00
#
_symmetry.space_group_name_H-M   'P 1'
#
loop_
_entity.id
_entity.type
_entity.pdbx_description
1 polymer ?
#
loop_
_entity_poly.entity_id
_entity_poly.type
_entity_poly.pdbx_seq_one_letter_code
_entity_poly.pdbx_strand_id
1 'polypeptide(L)' 'MIKVYILNLKGFLETVNKCSGRVMVCSPNGQKTDITRQYLIQRELEKEYQKNGSYLPLSLTFDEPRDYMAVVTSYISGC' A
#
# COMPACT_ATOMS: atom_id res chain seq x y z
N MET A 1 -8.71 8.17 -4.65
CA MET A 1 -7.87 7.98 -3.45
C MET A 1 -8.68 7.17 -2.46
N ILE A 2 -8.09 6.11 -1.91
CA ILE A 2 -8.74 5.32 -0.86
C ILE A 2 -7.92 5.40 0.43
N LYS A 3 -8.57 5.32 1.58
CA LYS A 3 -7.89 5.18 2.86
C LYS A 3 -8.03 3.73 3.31
N VAL A 4 -6.91 3.10 3.62
CA VAL A 4 -6.85 1.71 4.05
C VAL A 4 -6.06 1.60 5.34
N TYR A 5 -6.40 0.61 6.15
CA TYR A 5 -5.72 0.30 7.39
C TYR A 5 -4.98 -1.02 7.22
N ILE A 6 -3.67 -0.96 6.98
CA ILE A 6 -2.91 -2.17 6.69
C ILE A 6 -2.64 -2.93 7.99
N LEU A 7 -3.14 -4.16 8.08
CA LEU A 7 -2.93 -5.11 9.19
C LEU A 7 -1.97 -6.26 8.81
N ASN A 8 -1.78 -6.51 7.53
CA ASN A 8 -0.79 -7.45 7.00
C ASN A 8 0.02 -6.74 5.91
N LEU A 9 1.09 -6.06 6.34
CA LEU A 9 1.92 -5.26 5.42
C LEU A 9 2.61 -6.14 4.38
N LYS A 10 3.10 -7.32 4.75
CA LYS A 10 3.82 -8.21 3.83
C LYS A 10 2.93 -8.66 2.67
N GLY A 11 1.73 -9.16 2.98
CA GLY A 11 0.76 -9.57 1.95
C GLY A 11 0.32 -8.39 1.08
N PHE A 12 0.13 -7.22 1.67
CA PHE A 12 -0.17 -6.00 0.92
C PHE A 12 0.95 -5.64 -0.07
N LEU A 13 2.21 -5.63 0.36
CA LEU A 13 3.35 -5.31 -0.49
C LEU A 13 3.56 -6.34 -1.61
N GLU A 14 3.30 -7.63 -1.33
CA GLU A 14 3.31 -8.67 -2.36
C GLU A 14 2.25 -8.44 -3.43
N THR A 15 1.04 -8.02 -3.04
CA THR A 15 -0.03 -7.65 -4.00
C THR A 15 0.34 -6.40 -4.79
N VAL A 16 0.85 -5.35 -4.13
CA VAL A 16 1.32 -4.12 -4.79
C VAL A 16 2.42 -4.41 -5.81
N ASN A 17 3.33 -5.33 -5.52
CA ASN A 17 4.40 -5.71 -6.46
C ASN A 17 3.88 -6.43 -7.71
N LYS A 18 2.72 -7.07 -7.62
CA LYS A 18 2.03 -7.73 -8.75
C LYS A 18 1.15 -6.77 -9.57
N CYS A 19 0.90 -5.55 -9.08
CA CYS A 19 0.17 -4.54 -9.82
C CYS A 19 0.85 -4.21 -11.15
N SER A 20 0.01 -3.89 -12.14
CA SER A 20 0.44 -3.55 -13.50
C SER A 20 0.88 -2.09 -13.62
N GLY A 21 0.16 -1.19 -12.94
CA GLY A 21 0.45 0.23 -12.82
C GLY A 21 1.09 0.60 -11.48
N ARG A 22 1.30 1.90 -11.31
CA ARG A 22 1.86 2.46 -10.07
C ARG A 22 0.79 2.54 -8.99
N VAL A 23 1.17 2.11 -7.81
CA VAL A 23 0.45 2.32 -6.57
C VAL A 23 1.21 3.39 -5.81
N MET A 24 0.56 4.51 -5.57
CA MET A 24 1.16 5.68 -4.93
C MET A 24 0.54 5.90 -3.56
N VAL A 25 1.39 6.03 -2.53
CA VAL A 25 1.01 6.50 -1.21
C VAL A 25 0.93 8.02 -1.23
N CYS A 26 -0.21 8.56 -0.83
CA CYS A 26 -0.44 9.99 -0.64
C CYS A 26 -0.18 10.36 0.82
N SER A 27 0.83 11.19 1.04
CA SER A 27 1.09 11.81 2.33
C SER A 27 0.02 12.85 2.66
N PRO A 28 -0.19 13.19 3.96
CA PRO A 28 -1.09 14.29 4.36
C PRO A 28 -0.78 15.62 3.67
N ASN A 29 0.50 15.84 3.34
CA ASN A 29 0.99 17.04 2.66
C ASN A 29 0.73 17.04 1.14
N GLY A 30 0.01 16.04 0.62
CA GLY A 30 -0.31 15.90 -0.82
C GLY A 30 0.80 15.30 -1.67
N GLN A 31 1.98 15.00 -1.09
CA GLN A 31 3.06 14.31 -1.78
C GLN A 31 2.63 12.87 -2.13
N LYS A 32 2.99 12.43 -3.33
CA LYS A 32 2.73 11.08 -3.82
C LYS A 32 4.05 10.33 -3.97
N THR A 33 4.14 9.18 -3.34
CA THR A 33 5.33 8.32 -3.39
C THR A 33 4.93 6.99 -4.00
N ASP A 34 5.57 6.62 -5.11
CA ASP A 34 5.37 5.31 -5.72
C ASP A 34 5.95 4.21 -4.83
N ILE A 35 5.14 3.18 -4.59
CA ILE A 35 5.52 2.01 -3.80
C ILE A 35 5.56 0.73 -4.63
N THR A 36 5.16 0.75 -5.91
CA THR A 36 5.20 -0.45 -6.77
C THR A 36 6.64 -0.85 -7.04
N ARG A 37 7.07 -2.00 -6.50
CA ARG A 37 8.44 -2.55 -6.65
C ARG A 37 9.57 -1.61 -6.18
N GLN A 38 9.23 -0.57 -5.42
CA GLN A 38 10.18 0.37 -4.83
C GLN A 38 10.65 -0.14 -3.46
N TYR A 39 11.52 -1.16 -3.46
CA TYR A 39 11.90 -1.89 -2.24
C TYR A 39 12.50 -1.02 -1.13
N LEU A 40 13.20 0.06 -1.47
CA LEU A 40 13.73 1.00 -0.46
C LEU A 40 12.60 1.72 0.27
N ILE A 41 11.58 2.20 -0.46
CA ILE A 41 10.41 2.86 0.12
C ILE A 41 9.57 1.86 0.92
N GLN A 42 9.42 0.63 0.40
CA GLN A 42 8.72 -0.45 1.10
C GLN A 42 9.38 -0.78 2.45
N ARG A 43 10.71 -0.80 2.53
CA ARG A 43 11.44 -0.99 3.80
C ARG A 43 11.21 0.14 4.79
N GLU A 44 11.09 1.39 4.34
CA GLU A 44 10.75 2.50 5.23
C GLU A 44 9.31 2.36 5.76
N LEU A 45 8.36 1.94 4.92
CA LEU A 45 6.99 1.62 5.35
C LEU A 45 6.95 0.46 6.36
N GLU A 46 7.81 -0.56 6.20
CA GLU A 46 7.95 -1.65 7.18
C GLU A 46 8.44 -1.15 8.54
N LYS A 47 9.41 -0.23 8.56
CA LYS A 47 9.88 0.38 9.81
C LYS A 47 8.77 1.20 10.49
N GLU A 48 8.02 1.99 9.72
CA GLU A 48 6.89 2.76 10.25
C GLU A 48 5.79 1.84 10.83
N TYR A 49 5.47 0.77 10.12
CA TYR A 49 4.50 -0.23 10.56
C TYR A 49 4.91 -0.91 11.88
N GLN A 50 6.18 -1.28 12.03
CA GLN A 50 6.70 -1.84 13.28
C GLN A 50 6.66 -0.82 14.42
N LYS A 51 7.03 0.43 14.15
CA LYS A 51 7.00 1.51 15.15
C LYS A 51 5.58 1.81 15.66
N ASN A 52 4.58 1.69 14.79
CA ASN A 52 3.18 1.97 15.11
C ASN A 52 2.42 0.76 15.70
N GLY A 53 3.10 -0.34 16.05
CA GLY A 53 2.49 -1.48 16.72
C GLY A 53 1.69 -2.39 15.78
N SER A 54 2.19 -2.62 14.56
CA SER A 54 1.54 -3.43 13.52
C SER A 54 0.26 -2.80 12.94
N TYR A 55 0.30 -1.47 12.79
CA TYR A 55 -0.81 -0.70 12.25
C TYR A 55 -0.27 0.45 11.39
N LEU A 56 -0.74 0.56 10.14
CA LEU A 56 -0.35 1.67 9.27
C LEU A 56 -1.53 2.19 8.44
N PRO A 57 -2.04 3.41 8.74
CA PRO A 57 -3.05 4.06 7.93
C PRO A 57 -2.40 4.66 6.68
N LEU A 58 -2.79 4.19 5.49
CA LEU A 58 -2.28 4.68 4.21
C LEU A 58 -3.41 5.28 3.36
N SER A 59 -3.09 6.37 2.66
CA SER A 59 -3.93 6.87 1.58
C SER A 59 -3.32 6.45 0.25
N LEU A 60 -4.05 5.70 -0.57
CA LEU A 60 -3.54 5.13 -1.82
C LEU A 60 -4.21 5.74 -3.04
N THR A 61 -3.44 5.88 -4.10
CA THR A 61 -3.89 6.19 -5.45
C THR A 61 -3.29 5.20 -6.44
N PHE A 62 -4.05 4.87 -7.47
CA PHE A 62 -3.72 3.85 -8.45
C PHE A 62 -3.78 4.50 -9.83
N ASP A 63 -2.82 4.15 -10.68
CA ASP A 63 -2.89 4.52 -12.10
C ASP A 63 -3.94 3.66 -12.83
N GLU A 64 -4.10 2.39 -12.43
CA GLU A 64 -4.97 1.43 -13.10
C GLU A 64 -6.13 0.97 -12.19
N PRO A 65 -7.40 1.09 -12.64
CA PRO A 65 -8.57 0.62 -11.89
C PRO A 65 -8.55 -0.88 -11.53
N ARG A 66 -7.93 -1.73 -12.35
CA ARG A 66 -7.80 -3.17 -12.06
C ARG A 66 -6.92 -3.44 -10.84
N ASP A 67 -5.85 -2.67 -10.66
CA ASP A 67 -4.94 -2.81 -9.52
C ASP A 67 -5.62 -2.39 -8.21
N TYR A 68 -6.49 -1.37 -8.28
CA TYR A 68 -7.34 -0.98 -7.16
C TYR A 68 -8.22 -2.16 -6.69
N MET A 69 -8.90 -2.83 -7.64
CA MET A 69 -9.71 -4.01 -7.31
C MET A 69 -8.86 -5.14 -6.72
N ALA A 70 -7.69 -5.44 -7.30
CA ALA A 70 -6.81 -6.49 -6.79
C ALA A 70 -6.37 -6.24 -5.34
N VAL A 71 -5.98 -5.00 -5.01
CA VAL A 71 -5.58 -4.61 -3.65
C VAL A 71 -6.75 -4.67 -2.68
N VAL A 72 -7.94 -4.19 -3.07
CA VAL A 72 -9.14 -4.24 -2.21
C VAL A 72 -9.61 -5.68 -1.99
N THR A 73 -9.64 -6.51 -3.03
CA THR A 73 -10.03 -7.93 -2.90
C THR A 73 -9.02 -8.67 -2.02
N SER A 74 -7.71 -8.46 -2.21
CA SER A 74 -6.67 -9.03 -1.34
C SER A 74 -6.87 -8.64 0.12
N TYR A 75 -7.41 -7.45 0.39
CA TYR A 75 -7.69 -6.97 1.74
C TYR A 75 -8.92 -7.63 2.36
N ILE A 76 -9.97 -7.88 1.57
CA ILE A 76 -11.23 -8.48 2.05
C ILE A 76 -11.10 -10.01 2.18
N SER A 77 -10.38 -10.65 1.27
CA SER A 77 -10.23 -12.12 1.24
C SER A 77 -9.20 -12.67 2.22
N GLY A 78 -8.43 -11.80 2.87
CA GLY A 78 -7.46 -12.15 3.92
C GLY A 78 -8.02 -12.10 5.34
N CYS A 79 -9.35 -12.00 5.48
CA CYS A 79 -10.08 -12.02 6.75
C CYS A 79 -10.67 -13.40 7.03
#